data_AF-A0A840UFL5-F1
#
_entry.id   AF-A0A840UFL5-F1
#
_cell.length_a   1.000
_cell.length_b   1.000
_cell.length_c   1.000
_cell.angle_alpha   90.00
_cell.angle_beta   90.00
_cell.angle_gamma   90.00
#
_symmetry.space_group_name_H-M   'P 1'
#
loop_
_entity.id
_entity.type
_entity.pdbx_description
1 polymer ?
#
loop_
_entity_poly.entity_id
_entity_poly.type
_entity_poly.pdbx_seq_one_letter_code
_entity_poly.pdbx_strand_id
1 'polypeptide(L)'
;MIPETITLQEAAKVLNLGPRKMIRALKQRGILDNQRLPNWRYAKRGFFQVQTKSFNHPVRGLQHSAKTLVTPAGLDFLRREFAEQIDMEKAS
;
A
#
# COMPACT_ATOMS: atom_id res chain seq x y z
N MET A 1 12.93 -9.54 -14.91
CA MET A 1 12.95 -8.40 -13.97
C MET A 1 11.74 -8.56 -13.06
N ILE A 2 11.92 -8.95 -11.80
CA ILE A 2 10.83 -8.91 -10.83
C ILE A 2 10.48 -7.43 -10.69
N PRO A 3 9.23 -6.96 -10.95
CA PRO A 3 8.93 -5.57 -10.64
C PRO A 3 9.24 -5.38 -9.16
N GLU A 4 10.09 -4.40 -8.84
CA GLU A 4 10.45 -4.05 -7.47
C GLU A 4 9.19 -3.55 -6.76
N THR A 5 8.36 -4.48 -6.30
CA THR A 5 7.15 -4.16 -5.56
C THR A 5 7.55 -3.96 -4.11
N ILE A 6 7.16 -2.82 -3.56
CA ILE A 6 7.46 -2.45 -2.19
C ILE A 6 6.21 -2.52 -1.35
N THR A 7 6.36 -2.70 -0.05
CA THR A 7 5.23 -2.68 0.88
C THR A 7 4.65 -1.27 1.01
N LEU A 8 3.40 -1.15 1.46
CA LEU A 8 2.80 0.16 1.79
C LEU A 8 3.66 0.96 2.79
N GLN A 9 4.38 0.29 3.68
CA GLN A 9 5.25 0.96 4.65
C GLN A 9 6.51 1.52 4.01
N GLU A 10 7.12 0.77 3.10
CA GLU A 10 8.28 1.22 2.32
C GLU A 10 7.88 2.33 1.36
N ALA A 11 6.74 2.21 0.68
CA ALA A 11 6.21 3.28 -0.18
C ALA A 11 6.04 4.59 0.58
N ALA A 12 5.49 4.55 1.80
CA ALA A 12 5.38 5.74 2.64
C ALA A 12 6.75 6.36 2.95
N LYS A 13 7.76 5.54 3.29
CA LYS A 13 9.13 6.02 3.54
C LYS A 13 9.74 6.65 2.29
N VAL A 14 9.57 6.04 1.12
CA VAL A 14 10.08 6.56 -0.15
C VAL A 14 9.44 7.91 -0.50
N LEU A 15 8.20 8.13 -0.10
CA LEU A 15 7.47 9.38 -0.30
C LEU A 15 7.69 10.40 0.82
N ASN A 16 8.54 10.12 1.82
CA ASN A 16 8.68 10.94 3.03
C ASN A 16 7.34 11.20 3.72
N LEU A 17 6.49 10.18 3.81
CA LEU A 17 5.20 10.26 4.50
C LEU A 17 5.20 9.34 5.71
N GLY A 18 4.53 9.77 6.77
CA GLY A 18 4.24 8.89 7.91
C GLY A 18 3.41 7.66 7.49
N PRO A 19 3.90 6.41 7.65
CA PRO A 19 3.20 5.22 7.14
C PRO A 19 1.77 5.06 7.67
N ARG A 20 1.54 5.39 8.95
CA ARG A 20 0.21 5.35 9.57
C ARG A 20 -0.73 6.41 8.97
N LYS A 21 -0.22 7.63 8.73
CA LYS A 21 -0.99 8.74 8.14
C LYS A 21 -1.37 8.40 6.70
N MET A 22 -0.41 7.93 5.90
CA MET A 22 -0.64 7.54 4.50
C MET A 22 -1.69 6.42 4.41
N ILE A 23 -1.54 5.33 5.19
CA ILE A 23 -2.50 4.21 5.18
C ILE A 23 -3.90 4.67 5.61
N ARG A 24 -4.00 5.55 6.63
CA ARG A 24 -5.28 6.11 7.06
C ARG A 24 -5.94 6.93 5.95
N ALA A 25 -5.19 7.80 5.28
CA ALA A 25 -5.69 8.59 4.16
C ALA A 25 -6.16 7.70 3.00
N LEU A 26 -5.40 6.66 2.65
CA LEU A 26 -5.78 5.70 1.61
C LEU A 26 -7.08 4.95 1.95
N LYS A 27 -7.30 4.61 3.22
CA LYS A 27 -8.56 4.02 3.69
C LYS A 27 -9.73 5.00 3.59
N GLN A 28 -9.52 6.24 4.02
CA GLN A 28 -10.55 7.29 3.95
C GLN A 28 -10.96 7.61 2.51
N ARG A 29 -10.01 7.55 1.57
CA ARG A 29 -10.25 7.73 0.13
C ARG A 29 -10.85 6.50 -0.57
N GLY A 30 -11.06 5.38 0.15
CA GLY A 30 -11.58 4.13 -0.43
C GLY A 30 -10.61 3.41 -1.36
N ILE A 31 -9.32 3.78 -1.35
CA ILE A 31 -8.26 3.13 -2.12
C ILE A 31 -7.89 1.80 -1.47
N LEU A 32 -7.83 1.78 -0.14
CA LEU A 32 -7.67 0.58 0.67
C LEU A 32 -8.93 0.31 1.50
N ASP A 33 -9.21 -0.96 1.75
CA ASP A 33 -10.26 -1.37 2.68
C ASP A 33 -9.77 -1.43 4.15
N ASN A 34 -10.64 -1.88 5.04
CA ASN A 34 -10.30 -2.05 6.47
C ASN A 34 -9.18 -3.08 6.70
N GLN A 35 -9.07 -4.10 5.85
CA GLN A 35 -8.02 -5.13 5.87
C GLN A 35 -6.73 -4.68 5.17
N ARG A 36 -6.67 -3.44 4.65
CA ARG A 36 -5.57 -2.87 3.86
C ARG A 36 -5.40 -3.52 2.48
N LEU A 37 -6.45 -4.13 1.95
CA LEU A 37 -6.50 -4.62 0.58
C LEU A 37 -6.89 -3.49 -0.37
N PRO A 38 -6.31 -3.45 -1.59
CA PRO A 38 -6.65 -2.43 -2.55
C PRO A 38 -8.05 -2.68 -3.09
N ASN A 39 -8.81 -1.61 -3.29
CA ASN A 39 -10.02 -1.70 -4.07
C ASN A 39 -9.69 -2.22 -5.47
N TRP A 40 -10.54 -3.12 -5.98
CA TRP A 40 -10.35 -3.83 -7.25
C TRP A 40 -9.99 -2.91 -8.42
N ARG A 41 -10.50 -1.66 -8.42
CA ARG A 41 -10.24 -0.67 -9.49
C ARG A 41 -8.76 -0.29 -9.55
N TYR A 42 -8.11 -0.11 -8.41
CA TYR A 42 -6.68 0.28 -8.37
C TYR A 42 -5.76 -0.92 -8.59
N ALA A 43 -6.16 -2.12 -8.14
CA ALA A 43 -5.47 -3.35 -8.47
C ALA A 43 -5.53 -3.64 -9.99
N LYS A 44 -6.71 -3.51 -10.61
CA LYS A 44 -6.88 -3.71 -12.07
C LYS A 44 -6.08 -2.72 -12.90
N ARG A 45 -5.86 -1.50 -12.40
CA ARG A 45 -4.99 -0.50 -13.05
C ARG A 45 -3.49 -0.77 -12.87
N GLY A 46 -3.12 -1.82 -12.15
CA GLY A 46 -1.73 -2.22 -11.95
C GLY A 46 -0.98 -1.39 -10.90
N PHE A 47 -1.67 -0.61 -10.06
CA PHE A 47 -1.04 0.19 -9.01
C PHE A 47 -0.68 -0.64 -7.77
N PHE A 48 -1.46 -1.68 -7.50
CA PHE A 48 -1.26 -2.54 -6.36
C PHE A 48 -1.30 -4.01 -6.77
N GLN A 49 -0.52 -4.81 -6.07
CA GLN A 49 -0.54 -6.27 -6.18
C GLN A 49 -0.87 -6.86 -4.82
N VAL A 50 -1.72 -7.89 -4.79
CA VAL A 50 -2.04 -8.62 -3.55
C VAL A 50 -1.23 -9.91 -3.52
N GLN A 51 -0.38 -10.05 -2.52
CA GLN A 51 0.35 -11.28 -2.24
C GLN A 51 -0.38 -12.05 -1.14
N THR A 52 -0.86 -13.25 -1.46
CA THR A 52 -1.46 -14.17 -0.50
C THR A 52 -0.41 -15.17 -0.01
N LYS A 53 -0.33 -15.35 1.31
CA LYS A 53 0.52 -16.35 1.96
C LYS A 53 -0.30 -17.20 2.89
N SER A 54 -0.17 -18.51 2.77
CA SER A 54 -0.73 -19.48 3.73
C SER A 54 0.27 -19.70 4.86
N PHE A 55 -0.21 -19.80 6.10
CA PHE A 55 0.61 -20.17 7.26
C PHE A 55 -0.21 -21.04 8.22
N ASN A 56 0.45 -21.98 8.90
CA ASN A 56 -0.21 -22.80 9.91
C ASN A 56 -0.16 -22.08 11.27
N HIS A 57 -1.33 -21.71 11.78
CA HIS A 57 -1.48 -21.18 13.12
C HIS A 57 -1.59 -22.35 14.12
N PRO A 58 -0.83 -22.35 15.23
CA PRO A 58 -0.73 -23.48 16.15
C PRO A 58 -2.08 -23.93 16.75
N VAL A 59 -3.02 -22.98 16.94
CA VAL A 59 -4.35 -23.26 17.52
C VAL A 59 -5.47 -23.32 16.47
N ARG A 60 -5.30 -22.63 15.33
CA ARG A 60 -6.40 -22.35 14.38
C ARG A 60 -6.23 -23.07 13.04
N GLY A 61 -5.18 -23.87 12.90
CA GLY A 61 -4.87 -24.58 11.67
C GLY A 61 -4.40 -23.64 10.54
N LEU A 62 -4.64 -24.04 9.30
CA LEU A 62 -4.23 -23.30 8.11
C LEU A 62 -4.95 -21.96 8.01
N GLN A 63 -4.19 -20.87 7.95
CA GLN A 63 -4.68 -19.52 7.76
C GLN A 63 -4.09 -18.88 6.52
N HIS A 64 -4.84 -17.93 5.95
CA HIS A 64 -4.42 -17.14 4.80
C HIS A 64 -4.23 -15.69 5.22
N SER A 65 -3.08 -15.11 4.87
CA SER A 65 -2.79 -13.70 5.02
C SER A 65 -2.62 -13.08 3.65
N ALA A 66 -3.25 -11.94 3.42
CA ALA A 66 -3.10 -11.15 2.21
C ALA A 66 -2.36 -9.85 2.54
N LYS A 67 -1.37 -9.51 1.70
CA LYS A 67 -0.55 -8.31 1.86
C LYS A 67 -0.56 -7.52 0.56
N THR A 68 -0.81 -6.23 0.69
CA THR A 68 -0.79 -5.29 -0.44
C THR A 68 0.61 -4.77 -0.68
N LEU A 69 1.06 -4.91 -1.92
CA LEU A 69 2.31 -4.41 -2.44
C LEU A 69 2.01 -3.29 -3.45
N VAL A 70 2.91 -2.32 -3.51
CA VAL A 70 2.86 -1.15 -4.37
C VAL A 70 3.80 -1.41 -5.54
N THR A 71 3.29 -1.27 -6.76
CA THR A 71 4.11 -1.36 -7.97
C THR A 71 4.79 -0.02 -8.24
N PRO A 72 5.78 0.06 -9.15
CA PRO A 72 6.36 1.34 -9.57
C PRO A 72 5.29 2.34 -10.06
N ALA A 73 4.33 1.88 -10.87
CA ALA A 73 3.20 2.70 -11.32
C ALA A 73 2.29 3.15 -10.15
N GLY A 74 2.12 2.28 -9.14
CA GLY A 74 1.41 2.63 -7.92
C GLY A 74 2.14 3.68 -7.09
N LEU A 75 3.47 3.64 -7.05
CA LEU A 75 4.27 4.64 -6.35
C LEU A 75 4.12 6.03 -6.99
N ASP A 76 4.12 6.09 -8.33
CA ASP A 76 3.88 7.35 -9.05
C ASP A 76 2.45 7.87 -8.86
N PHE A 77 1.47 6.97 -8.82
CA PHE A 77 0.10 7.32 -8.45
C PHE A 77 0.05 7.91 -7.04
N LEU A 78 0.66 7.26 -6.05
CA LEU A 78 0.70 7.76 -4.68
C LEU A 78 1.42 9.11 -4.57
N ARG A 79 2.51 9.31 -5.32
CA ARG A 79 3.22 10.60 -5.36
C ARG A 79 2.31 11.73 -5.84
N ARG A 80 1.47 11.49 -6.84
CA ARG A 80 0.48 12.48 -7.33
C ARG A 80 -0.64 12.71 -6.33
N GLU A 81 -1.13 11.64 -5.71
CA GLU A 81 -2.20 11.71 -4.71
C GLU A 81 -1.80 12.44 -3.43
N PHE A 82 -0.51 12.45 -3.10
CA PHE A 82 0.03 13.07 -1.89
C PHE A 82 0.97 14.25 -2.17
N ALA A 83 0.96 14.80 -3.38
CA ALA A 83 1.91 15.84 -3.80
C ALA A 83 1.95 17.02 -2.80
N GLU A 84 0.78 17.54 -2.42
CA GLU A 84 0.66 18.64 -1.46
C GLU A 84 1.26 18.29 -0.09
N GLN A 85 1.01 17.08 0.42
CA GLN A 85 1.51 16.65 1.73
C GLN A 85 3.03 16.40 1.71
N ILE A 86 3.58 15.97 0.58
CA ILE A 86 5.02 15.75 0.40
C ILE A 86 5.76 17.09 0.38
N ASP A 87 5.21 18.10 -0.28
CA ASP A 87 5.83 19.43 -0.37
C ASP A 87 5.83 20.14 1.00
N MET A 88 4.77 19.96 1.79
CA MET A 88 4.69 20.50 3.15
C MET A 88 5.73 19.90 4.12
N GLU A 89 6.01 18.60 4.04
CA GLU A 89 7.04 17.97 4.90
C GLU A 89 8.47 18.28 4.44
N LYS A 90 8.70 18.72 3.20
CA LYS A 90 10.02 19.20 2.74
C LYS A 90 10.34 20.62 3.18
N ALA A 91 9.32 21.44 3.45
CA ALA A 91 9.46 22.83 3.86
C ALA A 91 9.62 23.01 5.38
N SER A 92 9.55 21.92 6.14
CA SER A 92 9.58 21.90 7.61
C SER A 92 10.80 21.18 8.16
#